data_AF-A0A151F222-F1
#
_entry.id   AF-A0A151F222-F1
#
_cell.length_a   1.000
_cell.length_b   1.000
_cell.length_c   1.000
_cell.angle_alpha   90.00
_cell.angle_beta   90.00
_cell.angle_gamma   90.00
#
_symmetry.space_group_name_H-M   'P 1'
#
loop_
_entity.id
_entity.type
_entity.pdbx_description
1 polymer ?
#
loop_
_entity_poly.entity_id
_entity_poly.type
_entity_poly.pdbx_seq_one_letter_code
_entity_poly.pdbx_strand_id
1 'polypeptide(L)'
;MNIGEIILLSEPQLQFSAGRHNLAMDPRFGLKSFHPLDYNTGRRDFSIIDIGVITKENDVGEVLSLLSDLNRNFKPRTKGYGVEYLGFENIYKIQINIPEIGDKKVITISNMDINRALRGEDAFYNIKNLYNSKIQQYIDKNRERGVLIIQIPEDFGKYFKFNYEDLRTHIKALCIKKHVFAQILTQNSLQAFDPCDNMWNLSLGLYVKAGGVPWKLKIGEEGTCFIGIAFGIKKSADGQDILVGLAEVFNLFGESVTIKVVEDSFNTEVGYHLSAEKAEKLIGIAIESYIDEKGENPSKVIIHKTTFFNPGEQTGIENALGDISYDLVYIKKSASLKLVPDGKYPPQRGTFWKINDKKGVLYTVGYVEEFGTYPGPGTPSVIEINRDRGSTDIEKLAKQILELAKMDWNTTVLMSGEPITIKFARKVSDILKTDVEPEEILKDFRYYIYSYSRD
;
A
#
# COMPACT_ATOMS: atom_id res chain seq x y z
N MET A 1 -14.68 36.49 11.21
CA MET A 1 -14.42 35.32 10.35
C MET A 1 -14.21 34.15 11.30
N ASN A 2 -15.16 33.21 11.40
CA ASN A 2 -14.96 32.02 12.22
C ASN A 2 -13.94 31.16 11.47
N ILE A 3 -12.74 31.06 12.01
CA ILE A 3 -11.63 30.34 11.39
C ILE A 3 -11.69 28.84 11.65
N GLY A 4 -12.74 28.33 12.31
CA GLY A 4 -12.84 26.93 12.72
C GLY A 4 -12.07 26.63 14.01
N GLU A 5 -12.02 25.36 14.39
CA GLU A 5 -11.37 24.87 15.60
C GLU A 5 -10.12 24.05 15.24
N ILE A 6 -9.05 24.20 16.03
CA ILE A 6 -7.83 23.39 15.87
C ILE A 6 -7.78 22.39 17.02
N ILE A 7 -7.73 21.11 16.67
CA ILE A 7 -7.82 19.98 17.59
C ILE A 7 -6.58 19.11 17.39
N LEU A 8 -5.94 18.68 18.47
CA LEU A 8 -4.85 17.71 18.40
C LEU A 8 -5.42 16.31 18.65
N LEU A 9 -5.48 15.49 17.60
CA LEU A 9 -5.91 14.09 17.72
C LEU A 9 -4.81 13.26 18.37
N SER A 10 -5.21 12.31 19.23
CA SER A 10 -4.29 11.35 19.83
C SER A 10 -3.62 10.49 18.75
N GLU A 11 -2.30 10.31 18.83
CA GLU A 11 -1.58 9.44 17.88
C GLU A 11 -2.11 8.00 17.98
N PRO A 12 -2.50 7.37 16.85
CA PRO A 12 -3.00 6.01 16.84
C PRO A 12 -2.00 5.01 17.40
N GLN A 13 -2.48 4.01 18.15
CA GLN A 13 -1.64 2.92 18.66
C GLN A 13 -1.81 1.66 17.82
N LEU A 14 -0.68 1.03 17.50
CA LEU A 14 -0.62 -0.28 16.86
C LEU A 14 -0.55 -1.36 17.93
N GLN A 15 -1.17 -2.50 17.65
CA GLN A 15 -1.30 -3.64 18.54
C GLN A 15 -0.63 -4.86 17.94
N PHE A 16 0.19 -5.51 18.77
CA PHE A 16 1.02 -6.65 18.40
C PHE A 16 0.61 -7.95 19.12
N SER A 17 -0.49 -7.95 19.89
CA SER A 17 -1.00 -9.14 20.58
C SER A 17 -2.53 -9.23 20.55
N ALA A 18 -3.14 -10.36 20.96
CA ALA A 18 -4.60 -10.52 20.98
C ALA A 18 -5.30 -9.54 21.94
N GLY A 19 -4.68 -9.22 23.08
CA GLY A 19 -5.24 -8.36 24.14
C GLY A 19 -4.76 -6.91 24.07
N ARG A 20 -5.28 -6.03 24.95
CA ARG A 20 -4.94 -4.59 25.00
C ARG A 20 -3.54 -4.29 25.59
N HIS A 21 -2.59 -5.18 25.36
CA HIS A 21 -1.19 -5.07 25.76
C HIS A 21 -0.29 -5.07 24.52
N ASN A 22 1.00 -4.77 24.68
CA ASN A 22 1.97 -4.69 23.57
C ASN A 22 1.53 -3.70 22.49
N LEU A 23 1.42 -2.44 22.91
CA LEU A 23 1.01 -1.32 22.08
C LEU A 23 2.22 -0.46 21.76
N ALA A 24 2.33 -0.01 20.51
CA ALA A 24 3.37 0.91 20.09
C ALA A 24 2.83 1.96 19.13
N MET A 25 3.41 3.17 19.18
CA MET A 25 3.17 4.18 18.16
C MET A 25 4.05 3.93 16.93
N ASP A 26 5.31 3.54 17.12
CA ASP A 26 6.22 3.23 16.00
C ASP A 26 6.14 1.74 15.63
N PRO A 27 5.83 1.39 14.35
CA PRO A 27 5.84 0.01 13.88
C PRO A 27 7.17 -0.72 14.12
N ARG A 28 8.32 -0.04 13.95
CA ARG A 28 9.65 -0.60 14.16
C ARG A 28 9.87 -0.94 15.63
N PHE A 29 9.53 0.00 16.51
CA PHE A 29 9.64 -0.21 17.96
C PHE A 29 8.74 -1.37 18.40
N GLY A 30 7.50 -1.42 17.90
CA GLY A 30 6.56 -2.49 18.20
C GLY A 30 7.04 -3.86 17.72
N LEU A 31 7.50 -3.98 16.48
CA LEU A 31 8.07 -5.23 15.95
C LEU A 31 9.33 -5.66 16.72
N LYS A 32 10.24 -4.72 16.99
CA LYS A 32 11.47 -4.99 17.75
C LYS A 32 11.17 -5.50 19.16
N SER A 33 10.20 -4.88 19.84
CA SER A 33 9.94 -5.11 21.27
C SER A 33 8.96 -6.26 21.52
N PHE A 34 7.98 -6.43 20.62
CA PHE A 34 6.86 -7.32 20.84
C PHE A 34 6.73 -8.42 19.80
N HIS A 35 7.45 -8.39 18.68
CA HIS A 35 7.31 -9.33 17.56
C HIS A 35 5.95 -9.18 16.83
N PRO A 36 5.76 -9.84 15.67
CA PRO A 36 4.52 -9.78 14.90
C PRO A 36 3.27 -10.26 15.63
N LEU A 37 2.11 -9.74 15.21
CA LEU A 37 0.81 -10.09 15.76
C LEU A 37 0.45 -11.56 15.55
N ASP A 38 0.60 -12.09 14.33
CA ASP A 38 0.32 -13.51 14.02
C ASP A 38 1.14 -14.49 14.87
N TYR A 39 2.41 -14.15 15.16
CA TYR A 39 3.27 -14.90 16.08
C TYR A 39 2.65 -14.94 17.49
N ASN A 40 2.35 -13.76 18.03
CA ASN A 40 1.83 -13.63 19.40
C ASN A 40 0.42 -14.18 19.57
N THR A 41 -0.31 -14.39 18.48
CA THR A 41 -1.69 -14.91 18.49
C THR A 41 -1.79 -16.37 18.05
N GLY A 42 -0.68 -16.99 17.63
CA GLY A 42 -0.65 -18.36 17.10
C GLY A 42 -1.40 -18.51 15.78
N ARG A 43 -1.66 -17.41 15.06
CA ARG A 43 -2.39 -17.40 13.78
C ARG A 43 -1.50 -17.62 12.56
N ARG A 44 -0.18 -17.66 12.75
CA ARG A 44 0.77 -17.88 11.66
C ARG A 44 0.64 -19.29 11.10
N ASP A 45 0.48 -19.40 9.79
CA ASP A 45 0.31 -20.66 9.04
C ASP A 45 1.54 -21.10 8.24
N PHE A 46 2.67 -20.38 8.34
CA PHE A 46 3.94 -20.70 7.69
C PHE A 46 5.10 -20.80 8.70
N SER A 47 6.05 -21.71 8.44
CA SER A 47 7.19 -22.00 9.32
C SER A 47 8.53 -21.49 8.81
N ILE A 48 8.63 -21.17 7.52
CA ILE A 48 9.83 -20.63 6.87
C ILE A 48 9.42 -19.72 5.71
N ILE A 49 10.26 -18.74 5.38
CA ILE A 49 10.09 -17.88 4.21
C ILE A 49 11.10 -18.26 3.15
N ASP A 50 10.67 -18.96 2.10
CA ASP A 50 11.50 -19.27 0.94
C ASP A 50 11.68 -18.07 0.01
N ILE A 51 12.91 -17.89 -0.49
CA ILE A 51 13.23 -16.81 -1.43
C ILE A 51 13.64 -17.38 -2.79
N GLY A 52 13.02 -16.85 -3.84
CA GLY A 52 13.50 -16.95 -5.22
C GLY A 52 14.17 -15.64 -5.64
N VAL A 53 15.05 -15.67 -6.65
CA VAL A 53 15.74 -14.45 -7.13
C VAL A 53 15.77 -14.42 -8.66
N ILE A 54 15.35 -13.30 -9.24
CA ILE A 54 15.68 -12.89 -10.61
C ILE A 54 16.57 -11.65 -10.54
N THR A 55 17.75 -11.69 -11.14
CA THR A 55 18.71 -10.57 -11.11
C THR A 55 19.68 -10.64 -12.29
N LYS A 56 20.36 -9.52 -12.61
CA LYS A 56 21.45 -9.50 -13.57
C LYS A 56 22.58 -10.42 -13.12
N GLU A 57 23.19 -11.13 -14.07
CA GLU A 57 24.23 -12.14 -13.80
C GLU A 57 25.41 -11.60 -12.98
N ASN A 58 25.77 -10.34 -13.18
CA ASN A 58 26.86 -9.67 -12.46
C ASN A 58 26.46 -9.22 -11.03
N ASP A 59 25.17 -9.08 -10.76
CA ASP A 59 24.64 -8.50 -9.52
C ASP A 59 24.23 -9.60 -8.52
N VAL A 60 24.33 -10.88 -8.90
CA VAL A 60 23.93 -12.03 -8.07
C VAL A 60 24.58 -11.98 -6.68
N GLY A 61 25.90 -11.73 -6.62
CA GLY A 61 26.62 -11.66 -5.35
C GLY A 61 26.14 -10.50 -4.47
N GLU A 62 25.89 -9.34 -5.06
CA GLU A 62 25.41 -8.15 -4.34
C GLU A 62 23.99 -8.35 -3.80
N VAL A 63 23.08 -8.90 -4.62
CA VAL A 63 21.70 -9.22 -4.21
C VAL A 63 21.66 -10.25 -3.09
N LEU A 64 22.40 -11.36 -3.22
CA LEU A 64 22.44 -12.39 -2.18
C LEU A 64 23.11 -11.89 -0.89
N SER A 65 24.11 -11.00 -1.00
CA SER A 65 24.70 -10.33 0.15
C SER A 65 23.67 -9.44 0.87
N LEU A 66 22.90 -8.64 0.13
CA LEU A 66 21.83 -7.80 0.72
C LEU A 66 20.77 -8.65 1.41
N LEU A 67 20.38 -9.78 0.82
CA LEU A 67 19.42 -10.70 1.46
C LEU A 67 20.03 -11.32 2.72
N SER A 68 21.31 -11.70 2.69
CA SER A 68 22.00 -12.26 3.85
C SER A 68 22.13 -11.24 5.00
N ASP A 69 22.25 -9.96 4.65
CA ASP A 69 22.24 -8.86 5.62
C ASP A 69 20.92 -8.78 6.41
N LEU A 70 19.80 -9.32 5.92
CA LEU A 70 18.55 -9.39 6.70
C LEU A 70 18.74 -10.12 8.03
N ASN A 71 19.72 -11.01 8.17
CA ASN A 71 20.00 -11.73 9.42
C ASN A 71 21.00 -11.01 10.34
N ARG A 72 21.46 -9.81 9.97
CA ARG A 72 22.42 -9.01 10.75
C ARG A 72 21.74 -7.86 11.48
N ASN A 73 22.48 -7.26 12.41
CA ASN A 73 22.03 -6.08 13.15
C ASN A 73 22.52 -4.79 12.49
N PHE A 74 21.66 -3.78 12.42
CA PHE A 74 22.00 -2.46 11.89
C PHE A 74 21.56 -1.36 12.84
N LYS A 75 22.43 -0.36 12.99
CA LYS A 75 22.10 0.88 13.71
C LYS A 75 21.71 1.97 12.70
N PRO A 76 20.72 2.81 13.01
CA PRO A 76 20.31 3.91 12.15
C PRO A 76 21.46 4.90 11.92
N ARG A 77 21.61 5.41 10.69
CA ARG A 77 22.56 6.49 10.39
C ARG A 77 21.91 7.86 10.59
N THR A 78 20.61 7.96 10.36
CA THR A 78 19.87 9.22 10.38
C THR A 78 19.33 9.54 11.78
N LYS A 79 19.55 10.78 12.25
CA LYS A 79 18.95 11.27 13.51
C LYS A 79 17.41 11.27 13.41
N GLY A 80 16.73 10.78 14.44
CA GLY A 80 15.26 10.78 14.55
C GLY A 80 14.60 9.42 14.34
N TYR A 81 15.23 8.47 13.64
CA TYR A 81 14.72 7.10 13.47
C TYR A 81 15.51 6.14 14.37
N GLY A 82 15.31 6.22 15.68
CA GLY A 82 16.19 5.58 16.68
C GLY A 82 16.11 4.05 16.81
N VAL A 83 15.30 3.37 15.99
CA VAL A 83 15.06 1.92 16.17
C VAL A 83 16.03 1.10 15.33
N GLU A 84 17.03 0.54 16.00
CA GLU A 84 17.95 -0.47 15.45
C GLU A 84 17.22 -1.72 14.94
N TYR A 85 17.73 -2.29 13.85
CA TYR A 85 17.29 -3.54 13.27
C TYR A 85 18.08 -4.70 13.89
N LEU A 86 17.39 -5.73 14.38
CA LEU A 86 17.98 -6.83 15.18
C LEU A 86 18.10 -8.17 14.43
N GLY A 87 18.05 -8.16 13.10
CA GLY A 87 18.03 -9.38 12.29
C GLY A 87 16.62 -9.98 12.18
N PHE A 88 16.37 -10.63 11.04
CA PHE A 88 15.04 -11.07 10.62
C PHE A 88 14.43 -12.07 11.60
N GLU A 89 15.18 -13.12 11.94
CA GLU A 89 14.70 -14.18 12.83
C GLU A 89 14.42 -13.67 14.24
N ASN A 90 15.19 -12.70 14.74
CA ASN A 90 14.94 -12.13 16.07
C ASN A 90 13.68 -11.27 16.12
N ILE A 91 13.46 -10.46 15.08
CA ILE A 91 12.30 -9.57 14.97
C ILE A 91 11.04 -10.39 14.70
N TYR A 92 11.06 -11.19 13.64
CA TYR A 92 9.89 -11.88 13.10
C TYR A 92 9.70 -13.29 13.66
N LYS A 93 10.63 -13.84 14.44
CA LYS A 93 10.53 -15.20 15.01
C LYS A 93 10.28 -16.27 13.96
N ILE A 94 10.95 -16.14 12.81
CA ILE A 94 10.90 -17.08 11.70
C ILE A 94 12.16 -16.96 10.85
N GLN A 95 12.57 -18.08 10.27
CA GLN A 95 13.72 -18.13 9.39
C GLN A 95 13.38 -17.72 7.96
N ILE A 96 14.37 -17.14 7.29
CA ILE A 96 14.34 -16.83 5.85
C ILE A 96 15.35 -17.73 5.13
N ASN A 97 14.86 -18.49 4.15
CA ASN A 97 15.67 -19.40 3.34
C ASN A 97 16.15 -18.68 2.08
N ILE A 98 17.39 -18.20 2.13
CA ILE A 98 18.02 -17.46 1.04
C ILE A 98 18.77 -18.47 0.14
N PRO A 99 18.56 -18.46 -1.18
CA PRO A 99 19.24 -19.40 -2.07
C PRO A 99 20.72 -19.08 -2.22
N GLU A 100 21.51 -20.12 -2.49
CA GLU A 100 22.95 -19.97 -2.78
C GLU A 100 23.20 -19.69 -4.28
N ILE A 101 24.42 -19.24 -4.61
CA ILE A 101 24.84 -19.07 -5.99
C ILE A 101 24.77 -20.42 -6.72
N GLY A 102 24.06 -20.45 -7.85
CA GLY A 102 23.86 -21.66 -8.65
C GLY A 102 22.62 -22.48 -8.29
N ASP A 103 21.87 -22.10 -7.24
CA ASP A 103 20.57 -22.69 -6.94
C ASP A 103 19.60 -22.43 -8.11
N LYS A 104 18.74 -23.41 -8.43
CA LYS A 104 17.65 -23.29 -9.40
C LYS A 104 16.63 -22.19 -9.06
N LYS A 105 16.60 -21.72 -7.81
CA LYS A 105 15.82 -20.57 -7.33
C LYS A 105 16.42 -19.23 -7.79
N VAL A 106 17.68 -19.20 -8.25
CA VAL A 106 18.34 -18.02 -8.82
C VAL A 106 18.31 -18.08 -10.34
N ILE A 107 17.58 -17.14 -10.94
CA ILE A 107 17.45 -16.98 -12.38
C ILE A 107 18.19 -15.71 -12.80
N THR A 108 19.18 -15.86 -13.67
CA THR A 108 19.99 -14.73 -14.13
C THR A 108 19.46 -14.10 -15.42
N ILE A 109 19.58 -12.78 -15.50
CA ILE A 109 19.44 -12.00 -16.72
C ILE A 109 20.84 -11.72 -17.24
N SER A 110 21.17 -12.25 -18.42
CA SER A 110 22.52 -12.07 -18.98
C SER A 110 22.70 -10.66 -19.57
N ASN A 111 23.95 -10.21 -19.71
CA ASN A 111 24.23 -8.96 -20.43
C ASN A 111 23.75 -9.02 -21.89
N MET A 112 23.72 -10.21 -22.50
CA MET A 112 23.15 -10.40 -23.83
C MET A 112 21.63 -10.18 -23.83
N ASP A 113 20.92 -10.67 -22.82
CA ASP A 113 19.47 -10.45 -22.67
C ASP A 113 19.16 -8.97 -22.52
N ILE A 114 19.91 -8.25 -21.69
CA ILE A 114 19.77 -6.79 -21.48
C ILE A 114 20.02 -6.05 -22.80
N ASN A 115 21.15 -6.33 -23.46
CA ASN A 115 21.49 -5.69 -24.74
C ASN A 115 20.44 -5.97 -25.82
N ARG A 116 19.86 -7.17 -25.86
CA ARG A 116 18.78 -7.52 -26.78
C ARG A 116 17.50 -6.75 -26.44
N ALA A 117 17.13 -6.67 -25.16
CA ALA A 117 15.94 -5.96 -24.73
C ALA A 117 16.02 -4.46 -25.00
N LEU A 118 17.22 -3.88 -24.94
CA LEU A 118 17.45 -2.45 -25.20
C LEU A 118 17.56 -2.08 -26.69
N ARG A 119 17.58 -3.04 -27.62
CA ARG A 119 17.65 -2.78 -29.06
C ARG A 119 16.29 -2.44 -29.64
N GLY A 120 16.29 -1.50 -30.60
CA GLY A 120 15.10 -1.10 -31.34
C GLY A 120 14.25 -0.03 -30.63
N GLU A 121 13.18 0.38 -31.28
CA GLU A 121 12.27 1.43 -30.78
C GLU A 121 11.36 0.92 -29.65
N ASP A 122 11.06 -0.39 -29.62
CA ASP A 122 10.13 -1.02 -28.66
C ASP A 122 10.81 -1.60 -27.40
N ALA A 123 11.89 -0.96 -26.95
CA ALA A 123 12.69 -1.51 -25.85
C ALA A 123 11.89 -1.72 -24.55
N PHE A 124 10.89 -0.89 -24.25
CA PHE A 124 10.01 -1.08 -23.09
C PHE A 124 9.24 -2.42 -23.16
N TYR A 125 8.65 -2.73 -24.32
CA TYR A 125 7.95 -3.98 -24.57
C TYR A 125 8.91 -5.19 -24.51
N ASN A 126 10.11 -5.05 -25.06
CA ASN A 126 11.13 -6.09 -25.02
C ASN A 126 11.58 -6.40 -23.58
N ILE A 127 11.72 -5.38 -22.72
CA ILE A 127 12.02 -5.57 -21.30
C ILE A 127 10.86 -6.29 -20.58
N LYS A 128 9.60 -5.92 -20.85
CA LYS A 128 8.42 -6.65 -20.31
C LYS A 128 8.47 -8.13 -20.68
N ASN A 129 8.75 -8.45 -21.95
CA ASN A 129 8.84 -9.83 -22.42
C ASN A 129 10.01 -10.60 -21.80
N LEU A 130 11.14 -9.94 -21.58
CA LEU A 130 12.27 -10.53 -20.88
C LEU A 130 11.87 -10.94 -19.45
N TYR A 131 11.24 -10.05 -18.67
CA TYR A 131 10.79 -10.39 -17.33
C TYR A 131 9.69 -11.46 -17.34
N ASN A 132 8.73 -11.40 -18.27
CA ASN A 132 7.71 -12.43 -18.41
C ASN A 132 8.32 -13.83 -18.59
N SER A 133 9.32 -13.93 -19.46
CA SER A 133 10.08 -15.16 -19.72
C SER A 133 10.87 -15.63 -18.50
N LYS A 134 11.58 -14.73 -17.80
CA LYS A 134 12.38 -15.09 -16.61
C LYS A 134 11.51 -15.49 -15.41
N ILE A 135 10.35 -14.85 -15.22
CA ILE A 135 9.37 -15.25 -14.20
C ILE A 135 8.79 -16.63 -14.55
N GLN A 136 8.47 -16.89 -15.82
CA GLN A 136 8.03 -18.21 -16.25
C GLN A 136 9.12 -19.27 -16.01
N GLN A 137 10.37 -18.97 -16.34
CA GLN A 137 11.50 -19.87 -16.08
C GLN A 137 11.65 -20.21 -14.59
N TYR A 138 11.46 -19.24 -13.69
CA TYR A 138 11.46 -19.48 -12.25
C TYR A 138 10.33 -20.43 -11.83
N ILE A 139 9.12 -20.19 -12.33
CA ILE A 139 7.90 -20.98 -12.08
C ILE A 139 8.06 -22.43 -12.52
N ASP A 140 8.65 -22.65 -13.69
CA ASP A 140 8.84 -23.99 -14.27
C ASP A 140 9.88 -24.80 -13.49
N LYS A 141 10.92 -24.14 -12.96
CA LYS A 141 11.99 -24.78 -12.17
C LYS A 141 11.61 -25.04 -10.71
N ASN A 142 10.61 -24.33 -10.18
CA ASN A 142 10.27 -24.33 -8.75
C ASN A 142 8.77 -24.61 -8.54
N ARG A 143 8.47 -25.83 -8.07
CA ARG A 143 7.11 -26.27 -7.73
C ARG A 143 6.58 -25.57 -6.47
N GLU A 144 7.38 -25.56 -5.41
CA GLU A 144 7.12 -24.78 -4.20
C GLU A 144 7.79 -23.41 -4.35
N ARG A 145 7.02 -22.36 -4.08
CA ARG A 145 7.41 -20.97 -4.34
C ARG A 145 7.14 -20.16 -3.09
N GLY A 146 8.17 -19.50 -2.59
CA GLY A 146 8.00 -18.42 -1.62
C GLY A 146 7.96 -17.06 -2.30
N VAL A 147 8.59 -16.07 -1.68
CA VAL A 147 8.63 -14.70 -2.20
C VAL A 147 9.73 -14.56 -3.26
N LEU A 148 9.39 -14.04 -4.43
CA LEU A 148 10.33 -13.83 -5.53
C LEU A 148 10.95 -12.42 -5.45
N ILE A 149 12.25 -12.34 -5.23
CA ILE A 149 13.03 -11.12 -5.43
C ILE A 149 13.22 -10.89 -6.93
N ILE A 150 12.91 -9.68 -7.40
CA ILE A 150 13.18 -9.25 -8.78
C ILE A 150 14.04 -7.99 -8.72
N GLN A 151 15.32 -8.12 -8.98
CA GLN A 151 16.20 -6.96 -9.12
C GLN A 151 16.09 -6.40 -10.53
N ILE A 152 15.77 -5.11 -10.62
CA ILE A 152 15.77 -4.36 -11.87
C ILE A 152 17.11 -3.61 -11.98
N PRO A 153 17.97 -3.99 -12.95
CA PRO A 153 19.29 -3.38 -13.09
C PRO A 153 19.20 -1.93 -13.54
N GLU A 154 20.24 -1.16 -13.21
CA GLU A 154 20.36 0.26 -13.57
C GLU A 154 20.28 0.50 -15.08
N ASP A 155 20.66 -0.49 -15.90
CA ASP A 155 20.51 -0.47 -17.36
C ASP A 155 19.07 -0.16 -17.82
N PHE A 156 18.07 -0.52 -16.99
CA PHE A 156 16.65 -0.25 -17.25
C PHE A 156 16.11 0.98 -16.53
N GLY A 157 16.94 1.75 -15.83
CA GLY A 157 16.53 2.88 -14.99
C GLY A 157 15.70 3.93 -15.74
N LYS A 158 16.01 4.18 -17.01
CA LYS A 158 15.24 5.11 -17.87
C LYS A 158 13.79 4.69 -18.12
N TYR A 159 13.44 3.43 -17.86
CA TYR A 159 12.11 2.87 -18.04
C TYR A 159 11.28 2.79 -16.75
N PHE A 160 11.84 3.22 -15.61
CA PHE A 160 11.04 3.34 -14.38
C PHE A 160 9.88 4.32 -14.55
N LYS A 161 10.06 5.37 -15.36
CA LYS A 161 8.99 6.24 -15.83
C LYS A 161 9.21 6.53 -17.31
N PHE A 162 8.42 5.91 -18.17
CA PHE A 162 8.54 6.04 -19.62
C PHE A 162 7.16 6.22 -20.24
N ASN A 163 6.93 7.31 -20.97
CA ASN A 163 5.63 7.61 -21.60
C ASN A 163 4.42 7.45 -20.66
N TYR A 164 4.52 7.98 -19.44
CA TYR A 164 3.50 7.86 -18.37
C TYR A 164 3.31 6.45 -17.80
N GLU A 165 4.08 5.46 -18.25
CA GLU A 165 4.11 4.10 -17.73
C GLU A 165 5.25 3.91 -16.71
N ASP A 166 5.07 2.95 -15.79
CA ASP A 166 6.08 2.51 -14.83
C ASP A 166 6.41 1.03 -15.05
N LEU A 167 7.68 0.74 -15.34
CA LEU A 167 8.17 -0.63 -15.55
C LEU A 167 7.91 -1.54 -14.33
N ARG A 168 7.99 -1.00 -13.11
CA ARG A 168 7.77 -1.77 -11.88
C ARG A 168 6.31 -2.25 -11.80
N THR A 169 5.38 -1.38 -12.17
CA THR A 169 3.95 -1.71 -12.26
C THR A 169 3.70 -2.83 -13.28
N HIS A 170 4.38 -2.78 -14.42
CA HIS A 170 4.28 -3.82 -15.44
C HIS A 170 4.89 -5.16 -15.00
N ILE A 171 6.04 -5.15 -14.34
CA ILE A 171 6.63 -6.38 -13.78
C ILE A 171 5.71 -6.97 -12.70
N LYS A 172 5.09 -6.12 -11.86
CA LYS A 172 4.08 -6.54 -10.87
C LYS A 172 2.85 -7.16 -11.52
N ALA A 173 2.34 -6.55 -12.59
CA ALA A 173 1.24 -7.11 -13.39
C ALA A 173 1.56 -8.51 -13.90
N LEU A 174 2.76 -8.74 -14.44
CA LEU A 174 3.22 -10.07 -14.85
C LEU A 174 3.24 -11.07 -13.68
N CYS A 175 3.66 -10.63 -12.49
CA CYS A 175 3.66 -11.46 -11.29
C CYS A 175 2.23 -11.81 -10.83
N ILE A 176 1.29 -10.87 -10.93
CA ILE A 176 -0.14 -11.08 -10.62
C ILE A 176 -0.73 -12.16 -11.55
N LYS A 177 -0.58 -12.00 -12.88
CA LYS A 177 -1.07 -12.98 -13.86
C LYS A 177 -0.49 -14.38 -13.66
N LYS A 178 0.68 -14.47 -13.03
CA LYS A 178 1.37 -15.73 -12.73
C LYS A 178 1.24 -16.19 -11.27
N HIS A 179 0.45 -15.49 -10.46
CA HIS A 179 0.22 -15.75 -9.04
C HIS A 179 1.52 -15.83 -8.21
N VAL A 180 2.51 -14.99 -8.50
CA VAL A 180 3.79 -14.91 -7.76
C VAL A 180 3.84 -13.67 -6.86
N PHE A 181 4.12 -13.87 -5.57
CA PHE A 181 4.44 -12.76 -4.67
C PHE A 181 5.84 -12.24 -4.97
N ALA A 182 5.93 -11.04 -5.54
CA ALA A 182 7.22 -10.46 -5.93
C ALA A 182 7.60 -9.25 -5.08
N GLN A 183 8.88 -9.16 -4.75
CA GLN A 183 9.53 -8.02 -4.11
C GLN A 183 10.57 -7.46 -5.07
N ILE A 184 10.37 -6.23 -5.54
CA ILE A 184 11.28 -5.58 -6.49
C ILE A 184 12.44 -4.94 -5.73
N LEU A 185 13.66 -5.07 -6.25
CA LEU A 185 14.85 -4.35 -5.82
C LEU A 185 15.36 -3.47 -6.96
N THR A 186 15.87 -2.29 -6.62
CA THR A 186 16.52 -1.35 -7.55
C THR A 186 17.95 -1.10 -7.09
N GLN A 187 18.73 -0.35 -7.87
CA GLN A 187 20.09 0.04 -7.46
C GLN A 187 20.10 0.78 -6.10
N ASN A 188 19.09 1.61 -5.84
CA ASN A 188 18.91 2.28 -4.55
C ASN A 188 18.69 1.31 -3.38
N SER A 189 18.11 0.13 -3.66
CA SER A 189 17.93 -0.93 -2.65
C SER A 189 19.26 -1.60 -2.30
N LEU A 190 20.16 -1.76 -3.28
CA LEU A 190 21.48 -2.34 -3.08
C LEU A 190 22.44 -1.35 -2.40
N GLN A 191 22.33 -0.07 -2.73
CA GLN A 191 23.22 1.00 -2.26
C GLN A 191 22.49 2.02 -1.37
N ALA A 192 21.70 1.52 -0.41
CA ALA A 192 20.88 2.38 0.43
C ALA A 192 21.73 3.32 1.32
N PHE A 193 21.35 4.60 1.36
CA PHE A 193 22.01 5.61 2.21
C PHE A 193 21.99 5.22 3.70
N ASP A 194 20.83 4.74 4.18
CA ASP A 194 20.64 4.21 5.53
C ASP A 194 20.29 2.71 5.47
N PRO A 195 21.28 1.81 5.64
CA PRO A 195 21.05 0.37 5.60
C PRO A 195 20.03 -0.11 6.64
N CYS A 196 19.93 0.55 7.80
CA CYS A 196 18.97 0.17 8.83
C CYS A 196 17.53 0.39 8.37
N ASP A 197 17.26 1.53 7.73
CA ASP A 197 15.94 1.85 7.15
C ASP A 197 15.58 0.87 6.03
N ASN A 198 16.55 0.57 5.18
CA ASN A 198 16.41 -0.40 4.09
C ASN A 198 16.07 -1.80 4.61
N MET A 199 16.77 -2.29 5.64
CA MET A 199 16.48 -3.59 6.26
C MET A 199 15.09 -3.64 6.88
N TRP A 200 14.64 -2.58 7.55
CA TRP A 200 13.27 -2.52 8.09
C TRP A 200 12.20 -2.61 7.00
N ASN A 201 12.36 -1.91 5.87
CA ASN A 201 11.38 -1.94 4.78
C ASN A 201 11.43 -3.24 3.98
N LEU A 202 12.64 -3.76 3.69
CA LEU A 202 12.81 -5.02 2.96
C LEU A 202 12.28 -6.21 3.78
N SER A 203 12.64 -6.28 5.06
CA SER A 203 12.19 -7.37 5.94
C SER A 203 10.67 -7.38 6.13
N LEU A 204 10.04 -6.23 6.38
CA LEU A 204 8.58 -6.11 6.43
C LEU A 204 7.94 -6.55 5.11
N GLY A 205 8.47 -6.07 3.99
CA GLY A 205 7.94 -6.38 2.67
C GLY A 205 7.98 -7.87 2.34
N LEU A 206 9.02 -8.58 2.78
CA LEU A 206 9.17 -10.03 2.65
C LEU A 206 8.25 -10.79 3.61
N TYR A 207 8.22 -10.38 4.88
CA TYR A 207 7.38 -11.00 5.90
C TYR A 207 5.90 -10.99 5.52
N VAL A 208 5.40 -9.83 5.11
CA VAL A 208 4.00 -9.65 4.72
C VAL A 208 3.67 -10.44 3.45
N LYS A 209 4.56 -10.47 2.46
CA LYS A 209 4.36 -11.25 1.23
C LYS A 209 4.37 -12.76 1.46
N ALA A 210 5.05 -13.23 2.50
CA ALA A 210 4.97 -14.63 2.94
C ALA A 210 3.68 -14.95 3.71
N GLY A 211 2.84 -13.94 4.01
CA GLY A 211 1.61 -14.06 4.77
C GLY A 211 1.68 -13.66 6.22
N GLY A 212 2.79 -13.05 6.63
CA GLY A 212 2.92 -12.52 7.96
C GLY A 212 1.99 -11.34 8.23
N VAL A 213 1.33 -11.37 9.40
CA VAL A 213 0.49 -10.26 9.90
C VAL A 213 1.26 -9.51 10.99
N PRO A 214 1.83 -8.32 10.69
CA PRO A 214 2.80 -7.70 11.58
C PRO A 214 2.16 -6.97 12.76
N TRP A 215 1.05 -6.26 12.54
CA TRP A 215 0.31 -5.51 13.58
C TRP A 215 -1.11 -5.17 13.13
N LYS A 216 -1.96 -4.76 14.06
CA LYS A 216 -3.30 -4.18 13.78
C LYS A 216 -3.52 -2.86 14.51
N LEU A 217 -4.63 -2.17 14.26
CA LEU A 217 -5.04 -1.03 15.09
C LEU A 217 -5.51 -1.50 16.47
N LYS A 218 -5.17 -0.75 17.53
CA LYS A 218 -5.63 -1.02 18.91
C LYS A 218 -7.16 -1.01 19.04
N ILE A 219 -7.81 -0.12 18.30
CA ILE A 219 -9.24 0.14 18.39
C ILE A 219 -9.74 0.25 16.96
N GLY A 220 -10.71 -0.59 16.62
CA GLY A 220 -11.59 -0.39 15.48
C GLY A 220 -13.03 -0.46 15.99
N GLU A 221 -13.93 0.30 15.39
CA GLU A 221 -15.35 0.16 15.70
C GLU A 221 -15.83 -1.18 15.13
N GLU A 222 -16.14 -2.13 16.02
CA GLU A 222 -16.69 -3.43 15.62
C GLU A 222 -17.91 -3.21 14.70
N GLY A 223 -17.97 -3.98 13.62
CA GLY A 223 -19.01 -3.84 12.60
C GLY A 223 -18.89 -2.61 11.71
N THR A 224 -17.82 -1.80 11.75
CA THR A 224 -17.56 -0.74 10.76
C THR A 224 -16.74 -1.27 9.59
N CYS A 225 -17.24 -1.06 8.38
CA CYS A 225 -16.60 -1.42 7.12
C CYS A 225 -16.05 -0.17 6.43
N PHE A 226 -14.77 -0.18 6.07
CA PHE A 226 -14.15 0.90 5.29
C PHE A 226 -14.02 0.46 3.83
N ILE A 227 -14.50 1.29 2.91
CA ILE A 227 -14.41 1.05 1.47
C ILE A 227 -13.56 2.15 0.83
N GLY A 228 -12.48 1.79 0.15
CA GLY A 228 -11.72 2.70 -0.70
C GLY A 228 -12.16 2.62 -2.16
N ILE A 229 -12.43 3.76 -2.80
CA ILE A 229 -12.74 3.84 -4.23
C ILE A 229 -11.63 4.56 -5.00
N ALA A 230 -11.16 3.93 -6.07
CA ALA A 230 -10.28 4.55 -7.05
C ALA A 230 -10.82 4.36 -8.47
N PHE A 231 -10.33 5.22 -9.37
CA PHE A 231 -10.68 5.19 -10.78
C PHE A 231 -9.44 5.02 -11.64
N GLY A 232 -9.60 4.30 -12.75
CA GLY A 232 -8.66 4.24 -13.86
C GLY A 232 -9.40 4.56 -15.16
N ILE A 233 -8.66 5.01 -16.18
CA ILE A 233 -9.18 5.08 -17.55
C ILE A 233 -8.44 4.00 -18.35
N LYS A 234 -9.18 3.13 -19.02
CA LYS A 234 -8.67 2.16 -20.00
C LYS A 234 -9.15 2.58 -21.39
N LYS A 235 -8.38 2.25 -22.43
CA LYS A 235 -8.84 2.35 -23.81
C LYS A 235 -9.41 1.01 -24.27
N SER A 236 -10.63 1.05 -24.78
CA SER A 236 -11.27 -0.08 -25.46
C SER A 236 -10.55 -0.41 -26.78
N ALA A 237 -10.82 -1.59 -27.34
CA ALA A 237 -10.26 -2.04 -28.62
C ALA A 237 -10.62 -1.12 -29.80
N ASP A 238 -11.75 -0.42 -29.70
CA ASP A 238 -12.23 0.59 -30.65
C ASP A 238 -11.76 2.02 -30.32
N GLY A 239 -10.92 2.18 -29.30
CA GLY A 239 -10.30 3.45 -28.92
C GLY A 239 -11.14 4.34 -28.00
N GLN A 240 -12.32 3.90 -27.55
CA GLN A 240 -13.14 4.63 -26.58
C GLN A 240 -12.54 4.55 -25.17
N ASP A 241 -12.63 5.64 -24.42
CA ASP A 241 -12.21 5.67 -23.02
C ASP A 241 -13.28 4.99 -22.14
N ILE A 242 -12.85 4.03 -21.33
CA ILE A 242 -13.66 3.30 -20.35
C ILE A 242 -13.22 3.72 -18.96
N LEU A 243 -14.18 4.10 -18.13
CA LEU A 243 -13.96 4.36 -16.72
C LEU A 243 -13.98 3.05 -15.95
N VAL A 244 -12.88 2.73 -15.28
CA VAL A 244 -12.76 1.56 -14.42
C VAL A 244 -12.88 2.02 -12.98
N GLY A 245 -13.99 1.67 -12.34
CA GLY A 245 -14.24 1.92 -10.92
C GLY A 245 -13.81 0.73 -10.09
N LEU A 246 -13.00 0.98 -9.05
CA LEU A 246 -12.51 -0.03 -8.13
C LEU A 246 -13.01 0.27 -6.73
N ALA A 247 -13.63 -0.71 -6.07
CA ALA A 247 -13.93 -0.65 -4.65
C ALA A 247 -13.19 -1.75 -3.91
N GLU A 248 -12.67 -1.39 -2.75
CA GLU A 248 -11.91 -2.28 -1.91
C GLU A 248 -12.36 -2.18 -0.46
N VAL A 249 -12.59 -3.33 0.16
CA VAL A 249 -13.03 -3.44 1.55
C VAL A 249 -11.84 -3.74 2.45
N PHE A 250 -11.72 -2.98 3.53
CA PHE A 250 -10.68 -3.15 4.53
C PHE A 250 -11.26 -3.66 5.85
N ASN A 251 -10.61 -4.66 6.44
CA ASN A 251 -10.93 -5.11 7.79
C ASN A 251 -10.15 -4.31 8.87
N LEU A 252 -10.36 -4.66 10.14
CA LEU A 252 -9.70 -4.02 11.29
C LEU A 252 -8.17 -4.21 11.34
N PHE A 253 -7.65 -5.17 10.58
CA PHE A 253 -6.21 -5.39 10.40
C PHE A 253 -5.64 -4.54 9.28
N GLY A 254 -6.45 -3.74 8.58
CA GLY A 254 -6.04 -3.01 7.38
C GLY A 254 -5.75 -3.93 6.19
N GLU A 255 -6.13 -5.21 6.29
CA GLU A 255 -6.06 -6.16 5.19
C GLU A 255 -7.19 -5.87 4.22
N SER A 256 -6.87 -5.93 2.93
CA SER A 256 -7.90 -6.02 1.91
C SER A 256 -8.61 -7.35 2.03
N VAL A 257 -9.92 -7.27 2.22
CA VAL A 257 -10.84 -8.41 2.24
C VAL A 257 -11.26 -8.77 0.81
N THR A 258 -11.52 -7.74 0.02
CA THR A 258 -11.98 -7.91 -1.35
C THR A 258 -11.63 -6.71 -2.19
N ILE A 259 -11.37 -6.97 -3.46
CA ILE A 259 -11.18 -5.98 -4.50
C ILE A 259 -12.21 -6.27 -5.58
N LYS A 260 -12.99 -5.26 -5.95
CA LYS A 260 -14.04 -5.37 -6.97
C LYS A 260 -13.90 -4.27 -7.99
N VAL A 261 -14.09 -4.64 -9.25
CA VAL A 261 -13.93 -3.76 -10.40
C VAL A 261 -15.26 -3.72 -11.16
N VAL A 262 -15.67 -2.53 -11.56
CA VAL A 262 -16.75 -2.32 -12.53
C VAL A 262 -16.26 -1.41 -13.64
N GLU A 263 -16.77 -1.63 -14.83
CA GLU A 263 -16.51 -0.76 -15.99
C GLU A 263 -17.75 0.04 -16.34
N ASP A 264 -17.56 1.31 -16.67
CA ASP A 264 -18.57 2.26 -17.12
C ASP A 264 -18.06 3.06 -18.32
N SER A 265 -18.99 3.58 -19.11
CA SER A 265 -18.69 4.53 -20.17
C SER A 265 -18.10 5.82 -19.59
N PHE A 266 -16.98 6.30 -20.14
CA PHE A 266 -16.38 7.55 -19.69
C PHE A 266 -17.06 8.75 -20.35
N ASN A 267 -18.04 9.34 -19.65
CA ASN A 267 -18.86 10.46 -20.16
C ASN A 267 -18.79 11.73 -19.29
N THR A 268 -17.78 11.85 -18.42
CA THR A 268 -17.74 12.90 -17.39
C THR A 268 -16.80 14.05 -17.78
N GLU A 269 -17.32 15.28 -17.87
CA GLU A 269 -16.52 16.50 -18.12
C GLU A 269 -15.72 16.95 -16.90
N VAL A 270 -16.15 16.61 -15.68
CA VAL A 270 -15.52 17.01 -14.42
C VAL A 270 -15.40 15.81 -13.48
N GLY A 271 -14.16 15.40 -13.18
CA GLY A 271 -13.88 14.31 -12.26
C GLY A 271 -14.23 12.91 -12.80
N TYR A 272 -13.93 11.88 -12.01
CA TYR A 272 -14.27 10.50 -12.32
C TYR A 272 -15.49 10.09 -11.50
N HIS A 273 -16.61 9.80 -12.17
CA HIS A 273 -17.86 9.42 -11.51
C HIS A 273 -18.52 8.26 -12.25
N LEU A 274 -19.00 7.28 -11.49
CA LEU A 274 -19.82 6.20 -12.03
C LEU A 274 -21.26 6.67 -12.22
N SER A 275 -21.97 6.03 -13.15
CA SER A 275 -23.43 6.06 -13.18
C SER A 275 -24.03 5.45 -11.90
N ALA A 276 -25.29 5.79 -11.62
CA ALA A 276 -26.00 5.25 -10.46
C ALA A 276 -26.02 3.71 -10.45
N GLU A 277 -26.31 3.08 -11.60
CA GLU A 277 -26.33 1.62 -11.75
C GLU A 277 -24.96 1.00 -11.41
N LYS A 278 -23.87 1.59 -11.90
CA LYS A 278 -22.52 1.05 -11.67
C LYS A 278 -22.02 1.31 -10.26
N ALA A 279 -22.39 2.43 -9.65
CA ALA A 279 -22.11 2.70 -8.24
C ALA A 279 -22.86 1.72 -7.33
N GLU A 280 -24.14 1.45 -7.62
CA GLU A 280 -24.96 0.45 -6.92
C GLU A 280 -24.34 -0.95 -7.02
N LYS A 281 -24.01 -1.37 -8.25
CA LYS A 281 -23.37 -2.67 -8.49
C LYS A 281 -22.02 -2.78 -7.75
N LEU A 282 -21.18 -1.76 -7.83
CA LEU A 282 -19.84 -1.78 -7.22
C LEU A 282 -19.92 -1.93 -5.69
N ILE A 283 -20.78 -1.14 -5.04
CA ILE A 283 -20.95 -1.21 -3.58
C ILE A 283 -21.69 -2.46 -3.16
N GLY A 284 -22.73 -2.89 -3.88
CA GLY A 284 -23.45 -4.13 -3.59
C GLY A 284 -22.52 -5.32 -3.51
N ILE A 285 -21.66 -5.51 -4.52
CA ILE A 285 -20.69 -6.61 -4.55
C ILE A 285 -19.64 -6.49 -3.43
N ALA A 286 -19.24 -5.27 -3.06
CA ALA A 286 -18.32 -5.04 -1.95
C ALA A 286 -18.93 -5.45 -0.60
N ILE A 287 -20.21 -5.14 -0.37
CA ILE A 287 -20.94 -5.50 0.84
C ILE A 287 -21.23 -7.00 0.90
N GLU A 288 -21.65 -7.63 -0.20
CA GLU A 288 -21.81 -9.08 -0.30
C GLU A 288 -20.51 -9.79 0.12
N SER A 289 -19.36 -9.32 -0.37
CA SER A 289 -18.06 -9.89 -0.03
C SER A 289 -17.70 -9.70 1.46
N TYR A 290 -18.12 -8.59 2.08
CA TYR A 290 -17.95 -8.38 3.51
C TYR A 290 -18.80 -9.39 4.31
N ILE A 291 -20.05 -9.60 3.90
CA ILE A 291 -20.98 -10.55 4.54
C ILE A 291 -20.46 -11.98 4.39
N ASP A 292 -19.94 -12.35 3.21
CA ASP A 292 -19.35 -13.67 2.98
C ASP A 292 -18.17 -13.95 3.92
N GLU A 293 -17.36 -12.95 4.25
CA GLU A 293 -16.23 -13.10 5.18
C GLU A 293 -16.65 -13.06 6.65
N LYS A 294 -17.53 -12.11 7.03
CA LYS A 294 -17.88 -11.86 8.45
C LYS A 294 -19.08 -12.65 8.93
N GLY A 295 -19.90 -13.16 8.02
CA GLY A 295 -21.17 -13.83 8.32
C GLY A 295 -22.28 -12.88 8.78
N GLU A 296 -22.06 -11.56 8.76
CA GLU A 296 -23.02 -10.54 9.21
C GLU A 296 -22.91 -9.25 8.40
N ASN A 297 -23.98 -8.44 8.43
CA ASN A 297 -23.99 -7.12 7.81
C ASN A 297 -23.10 -6.14 8.58
N PRO A 298 -22.43 -5.20 7.90
CA PRO A 298 -21.75 -4.12 8.61
C PRO A 298 -22.79 -3.21 9.27
N SER A 299 -22.53 -2.84 10.53
CA SER A 299 -23.33 -1.85 11.25
C SER A 299 -23.17 -0.43 10.67
N LYS A 300 -22.03 -0.16 10.03
CA LYS A 300 -21.72 1.11 9.38
C LYS A 300 -20.74 0.92 8.22
N VAL A 301 -20.90 1.71 7.17
CA VAL A 301 -20.01 1.74 6.00
C VAL A 301 -19.44 3.14 5.81
N ILE A 302 -18.11 3.26 5.71
CA ILE A 302 -17.43 4.53 5.44
C ILE A 302 -16.72 4.41 4.11
N ILE A 303 -17.11 5.23 3.13
CA ILE A 303 -16.59 5.17 1.77
C ILE A 303 -15.65 6.35 1.53
N HIS A 304 -14.40 6.04 1.19
CA HIS A 304 -13.34 6.99 0.88
C HIS A 304 -13.09 7.07 -0.63
N LYS A 305 -13.11 8.28 -1.18
CA LYS A 305 -12.80 8.54 -2.60
C LYS A 305 -11.95 9.81 -2.75
N THR A 306 -11.28 9.98 -3.89
CA THR A 306 -10.42 11.16 -4.18
C THR A 306 -11.10 12.27 -4.98
N THR A 307 -12.40 12.15 -5.26
CA THR A 307 -13.26 13.21 -5.80
C THR A 307 -14.58 13.20 -5.03
N PHE A 308 -15.36 14.27 -5.16
CA PHE A 308 -16.68 14.35 -4.55
C PHE A 308 -17.61 13.24 -5.06
N PHE A 309 -18.68 12.95 -4.34
CA PHE A 309 -19.74 12.02 -4.77
C PHE A 309 -20.84 12.82 -5.46
N ASN A 310 -21.05 12.57 -6.76
CA ASN A 310 -22.13 13.25 -7.49
C ASN A 310 -23.51 12.65 -7.12
N PRO A 311 -24.64 13.30 -7.47
CA PRO A 311 -25.97 12.80 -7.13
C PRO A 311 -26.25 11.37 -7.63
N GLY A 312 -25.77 11.00 -8.82
CA GLY A 312 -25.96 9.66 -9.37
C GLY A 312 -25.26 8.58 -8.55
N GLU A 313 -24.00 8.81 -8.19
CA GLU A 313 -23.24 7.93 -7.28
C GLU A 313 -23.92 7.85 -5.92
N GLN A 314 -24.38 8.96 -5.36
CA GLN A 314 -25.07 8.97 -4.07
C GLN A 314 -26.34 8.11 -4.09
N THR A 315 -27.15 8.21 -5.15
CA THR A 315 -28.36 7.38 -5.33
C THR A 315 -28.00 5.90 -5.47
N GLY A 316 -27.02 5.56 -6.31
CA GLY A 316 -26.62 4.16 -6.50
C GLY A 316 -26.06 3.53 -5.22
N ILE A 317 -25.23 4.28 -4.50
CA ILE A 317 -24.68 3.82 -3.21
C ILE A 317 -25.79 3.66 -2.16
N GLU A 318 -26.75 4.58 -2.11
CA GLU A 318 -27.91 4.48 -1.21
C GLU A 318 -28.75 3.23 -1.50
N ASN A 319 -29.03 2.95 -2.78
CA ASN A 319 -29.74 1.73 -3.19
C ASN A 319 -29.00 0.46 -2.75
N ALA A 320 -27.68 0.42 -2.89
CA ALA A 320 -26.87 -0.74 -2.51
C ALA A 320 -26.79 -0.97 -1.00
N LEU A 321 -26.80 0.11 -0.20
CA LEU A 321 -26.63 0.03 1.25
C LEU A 321 -27.97 -0.13 2.00
N GLY A 322 -29.08 0.31 1.41
CA GLY A 322 -30.40 0.28 2.05
C GLY A 322 -30.37 0.98 3.41
N ASP A 323 -30.71 0.23 4.47
CA ASP A 323 -30.80 0.76 5.85
C ASP A 323 -29.45 0.81 6.59
N ILE A 324 -28.36 0.33 5.99
CA ILE A 324 -27.03 0.35 6.62
C ILE A 324 -26.58 1.81 6.81
N SER A 325 -26.11 2.17 8.01
CA SER A 325 -25.59 3.52 8.27
C SER A 325 -24.33 3.79 7.44
N TYR A 326 -24.21 4.96 6.81
CA TYR A 326 -23.01 5.25 6.01
C TYR A 326 -22.56 6.71 5.99
N ASP A 327 -21.28 6.89 5.68
CA ASP A 327 -20.65 8.19 5.42
C ASP A 327 -19.90 8.16 4.07
N LEU A 328 -20.11 9.18 3.26
CA LEU A 328 -19.42 9.40 1.99
C LEU A 328 -18.37 10.49 2.19
N VAL A 329 -17.09 10.10 2.14
CA VAL A 329 -15.98 10.98 2.48
C VAL A 329 -15.04 11.15 1.30
N TYR A 330 -14.98 12.38 0.80
CA TYR A 330 -14.04 12.81 -0.22
C TYR A 330 -12.75 13.31 0.46
N ILE A 331 -11.63 12.66 0.13
CA ILE A 331 -10.30 12.98 0.63
C ILE A 331 -9.46 13.60 -0.49
N LYS A 332 -9.12 14.89 -0.34
CA LYS A 332 -8.24 15.59 -1.28
C LYS A 332 -6.82 15.59 -0.76
N LYS A 333 -5.89 15.05 -1.55
CA LYS A 333 -4.45 15.20 -1.29
C LYS A 333 -4.04 16.65 -1.54
N SER A 334 -3.12 17.15 -0.71
CA SER A 334 -2.58 18.52 -0.83
C SER A 334 -3.69 19.55 -0.70
N ALA A 335 -4.21 19.70 0.52
CA ALA A 335 -5.16 20.76 0.81
C ALA A 335 -4.58 22.12 0.36
N SER A 336 -5.44 22.92 -0.28
CA SER A 336 -5.08 24.26 -0.73
C SER A 336 -4.87 25.21 0.46
N LEU A 337 -5.48 24.88 1.60
CA LEU A 337 -5.34 25.61 2.85
C LEU A 337 -4.42 24.86 3.81
N LYS A 338 -3.51 25.59 4.46
CA LYS A 338 -2.59 25.05 5.47
C LYS A 338 -2.49 26.02 6.63
N LEU A 339 -2.41 25.49 7.84
CA LEU A 339 -1.97 26.22 9.02
C LEU A 339 -0.49 26.61 8.87
N VAL A 340 -0.17 27.85 9.25
CA VAL A 340 1.19 28.35 9.37
C VAL A 340 1.47 28.58 10.86
N PRO A 341 2.26 27.72 11.50
CA PRO A 341 2.57 27.86 12.92
C PRO A 341 3.55 29.02 13.16
N ASP A 342 3.47 29.63 14.33
CA ASP A 342 4.48 30.56 14.82
C ASP A 342 5.67 29.77 15.39
N GLY A 343 6.52 29.27 14.50
CA GLY A 343 7.63 28.39 14.88
C GLY A 343 8.40 27.81 13.70
N LYS A 344 9.50 27.11 14.01
CA LYS A 344 10.40 26.51 13.01
C LYS A 344 9.87 25.22 12.38
N TYR A 345 8.94 24.55 13.04
CA TYR A 345 8.43 23.25 12.63
C TYR A 345 7.00 23.35 12.13
N PRO A 346 6.57 22.47 11.21
CA PRO A 346 5.17 22.39 10.82
C PRO A 346 4.30 21.94 12.00
N PRO A 347 2.96 22.07 11.89
CA PRO A 347 2.04 21.54 12.90
C PRO A 347 2.31 20.07 13.20
N GLN A 348 1.99 19.67 14.43
CA GLN A 348 2.18 18.30 14.90
C GLN A 348 1.33 17.33 14.07
N ARG A 349 1.88 16.16 13.75
CA ARG A 349 1.08 15.06 13.19
C ARG A 349 -0.11 14.78 14.11
N GLY A 350 -1.29 14.60 13.52
CA GLY A 350 -2.56 14.49 14.25
C GLY A 350 -3.26 15.83 14.49
N THR A 351 -2.64 16.96 14.16
CA THR A 351 -3.33 18.26 14.16
C THR A 351 -4.46 18.23 13.13
N PHE A 352 -5.68 18.50 13.57
CA PHE A 352 -6.88 18.58 12.75
C PHE A 352 -7.49 19.97 12.87
N TRP A 353 -7.60 20.64 11.73
CA TRP A 353 -8.29 21.92 11.62
C TRP A 353 -9.72 21.69 11.14
N LYS A 354 -10.67 21.72 12.08
CA LYS A 354 -12.11 21.62 11.82
C LYS A 354 -12.61 22.96 11.29
N ILE A 355 -12.79 23.06 9.98
CA ILE A 355 -13.29 24.27 9.32
C ILE A 355 -14.80 24.42 9.58
N ASN A 356 -15.54 23.32 9.47
CA ASN A 356 -16.96 23.21 9.83
C ASN A 356 -17.34 21.73 10.03
N ASP A 357 -18.62 21.43 10.25
CA ASP A 357 -19.10 20.05 10.53
C ASP A 357 -19.02 19.07 9.35
N LYS A 358 -18.69 19.54 8.14
CA LYS A 358 -18.51 18.71 6.95
C LYS A 358 -17.10 18.76 6.37
N LYS A 359 -16.24 19.67 6.83
CA LYS A 359 -14.94 19.94 6.20
C LYS A 359 -13.85 20.21 7.24
N GLY A 360 -12.68 19.63 7.01
CA GLY A 360 -11.49 19.96 7.78
C GLY A 360 -10.18 19.57 7.07
N VAL A 361 -9.05 19.97 7.67
CA VAL A 361 -7.70 19.68 7.18
C VAL A 361 -6.95 18.89 8.24
N LEU A 362 -6.46 17.71 7.89
CA LEU A 362 -5.75 16.81 8.79
C LEU A 362 -4.27 16.70 8.40
N TYR A 363 -3.41 16.89 9.40
CA TYR A 363 -1.97 16.71 9.30
C TYR A 363 -1.61 15.24 9.58
N THR A 364 -1.66 14.40 8.55
CA THR A 364 -1.12 13.03 8.60
C THR A 364 0.41 13.00 8.57
N VAL A 365 1.04 14.11 8.18
CA VAL A 365 2.49 14.32 8.22
C VAL A 365 2.75 15.65 8.92
N GLY A 366 3.79 15.71 9.74
CA GLY A 366 4.05 16.90 10.55
C GLY A 366 5.15 16.68 11.57
N TYR A 367 5.27 17.62 12.51
CA TYR A 367 6.19 17.46 13.63
C TYR A 367 5.83 16.23 14.46
N VAL A 368 6.85 15.48 14.87
CA VAL A 368 6.73 14.31 15.74
C VAL A 368 7.55 14.58 16.98
N GLU A 369 6.91 14.58 18.15
CA GLU A 369 7.51 14.94 19.43
C GLU A 369 8.66 13.99 19.79
N GLU A 370 8.47 12.69 19.59
CA GLU A 370 9.46 11.66 19.88
C GLU A 370 10.72 11.80 19.02
N PHE A 371 10.60 12.35 17.82
CA PHE A 371 11.73 12.59 16.92
C PHE A 371 12.36 13.97 17.15
N GLY A 372 11.66 14.87 17.86
CA GLY A 372 12.04 16.26 18.01
C GLY A 372 12.11 17.03 16.68
N THR A 373 11.54 16.50 15.59
CA THR A 373 11.61 17.09 14.24
C THR A 373 10.52 16.54 13.31
N TYR A 374 10.37 17.17 12.14
CA TYR A 374 9.67 16.60 10.99
C TYR A 374 10.71 16.02 10.00
N PRO A 375 10.81 14.69 9.87
CA PRO A 375 11.83 14.07 9.02
C PRO A 375 11.41 13.91 7.54
N GLY A 376 10.29 14.50 7.12
CA GLY A 376 9.85 14.50 5.73
C GLY A 376 10.37 15.72 4.96
N PRO A 377 10.30 15.69 3.61
CA PRO A 377 10.77 16.80 2.79
C PRO A 377 9.80 17.98 2.84
N GLY A 378 10.36 19.20 2.74
CA GLY A 378 9.63 20.45 2.49
C GLY A 378 8.50 20.75 3.48
N THR A 379 7.46 21.45 2.99
CA THR A 379 6.23 21.68 3.76
C THR A 379 5.31 20.46 3.67
N PRO A 380 4.79 19.92 4.77
CA PRO A 380 3.91 18.75 4.74
C PRO A 380 2.75 18.89 3.74
N SER A 381 2.50 17.82 2.99
CA SER A 381 1.30 17.67 2.17
C SER A 381 0.20 17.12 3.07
N VAL A 382 -0.74 17.98 3.43
CA VAL A 382 -1.85 17.66 4.33
C VAL A 382 -3.07 17.22 3.52
N ILE A 383 -3.97 16.49 4.17
CA ILE A 383 -5.19 15.99 3.53
C ILE A 383 -6.38 16.84 3.93
N GLU A 384 -7.22 17.17 2.95
CA GLU A 384 -8.52 17.79 3.19
C GLU A 384 -9.58 16.69 3.24
N ILE A 385 -10.44 16.74 4.24
CA ILE A 385 -11.52 15.79 4.47
C ILE A 385 -12.84 16.53 4.24
N ASN A 386 -13.69 15.99 3.35
CA ASN A 386 -15.01 16.51 3.05
C ASN A 386 -16.04 15.39 3.21
N ARG A 387 -17.06 15.58 4.05
CA ARG A 387 -18.20 14.66 4.22
C ARG A 387 -19.35 15.12 3.34
N ASP A 388 -19.54 14.44 2.22
CA ASP A 388 -20.62 14.75 1.26
C ASP A 388 -21.98 14.27 1.79
N ARG A 389 -22.02 13.11 2.47
CA ARG A 389 -23.21 12.53 3.11
C ARG A 389 -22.83 11.74 4.36
N GLY A 390 -23.78 11.60 5.29
CA GLY A 390 -23.61 10.89 6.56
C GLY A 390 -23.67 11.82 7.77
N SER A 391 -23.68 11.21 8.96
CA SER A 391 -23.87 11.90 10.24
C SER A 391 -22.70 11.72 11.21
N THR A 392 -21.67 10.95 10.87
CA THR A 392 -20.51 10.74 11.74
C THR A 392 -19.73 12.04 11.89
N ASP A 393 -19.47 12.46 13.13
CA ASP A 393 -18.74 13.69 13.40
C ASP A 393 -17.40 13.76 12.63
N ILE A 394 -17.08 14.94 12.09
CA ILE A 394 -15.93 15.11 11.20
C ILE A 394 -14.59 14.91 11.92
N GLU A 395 -14.50 15.18 13.22
CA GLU A 395 -13.32 14.89 14.04
C GLU A 395 -13.14 13.37 14.17
N LYS A 396 -14.24 12.64 14.37
CA LYS A 396 -14.22 11.17 14.39
C LYS A 396 -13.78 10.58 13.04
N LEU A 397 -14.27 11.11 11.91
CA LEU A 397 -13.80 10.71 10.59
C LEU A 397 -12.30 11.03 10.40
N ALA A 398 -11.84 12.20 10.86
CA ALA A 398 -10.43 12.57 10.82
C ALA A 398 -9.56 11.59 11.64
N LYS A 399 -10.01 11.19 12.82
CA LYS A 399 -9.33 10.19 13.64
C LYS A 399 -9.22 8.84 12.92
N GLN A 400 -10.31 8.34 12.34
CA GLN A 400 -10.32 7.09 11.57
C GLN A 400 -9.37 7.16 10.36
N ILE A 401 -9.33 8.29 9.66
CA ILE A 401 -8.39 8.50 8.54
C ILE A 401 -6.94 8.52 9.03
N LEU A 402 -6.65 9.13 10.18
CA LEU A 402 -5.31 9.12 10.79
C LEU A 402 -4.87 7.69 11.17
N GLU A 403 -5.79 6.90 11.71
CA GLU A 403 -5.62 5.48 12.03
C GLU A 403 -5.33 4.65 10.77
N LEU A 404 -6.14 4.80 9.71
CA LEU A 404 -5.94 4.12 8.42
C LEU A 404 -4.66 4.54 7.71
N ALA A 405 -4.18 5.77 7.90
CA ALA A 405 -2.88 6.22 7.40
C ALA A 405 -1.71 5.54 8.12
N LYS A 406 -1.95 4.95 9.29
CA LYS A 406 -0.94 4.16 10.03
C LYS A 406 -0.95 2.68 9.66
N MET A 407 -2.00 2.22 8.96
CA MET A 407 -2.18 0.83 8.53
C MET A 407 -1.55 0.56 7.17
N ASP A 408 -0.27 0.86 7.05
CA ASP A 408 0.47 0.71 5.80
C ASP A 408 1.59 -0.33 5.92
N TRP A 409 1.26 -1.59 5.68
CA TRP A 409 2.24 -2.70 5.70
C TRP A 409 3.26 -2.67 4.55
N ASN A 410 3.27 -1.62 3.72
CA ASN A 410 4.33 -1.38 2.75
C ASN A 410 5.57 -0.71 3.36
N THR A 411 5.43 -0.10 4.53
CA THR A 411 6.50 0.69 5.13
C THR A 411 6.46 0.63 6.65
N THR A 412 7.64 0.71 7.24
CA THR A 412 7.80 0.88 8.68
C THR A 412 7.90 2.35 9.09
N VAL A 413 7.82 3.29 8.14
CA VAL A 413 7.87 4.73 8.42
C VAL A 413 6.59 5.14 9.16
N LEU A 414 6.76 5.82 10.30
CA LEU A 414 5.67 6.26 11.16
C LEU A 414 4.59 7.10 10.42
N MET A 415 5.01 7.89 9.44
CA MET A 415 4.14 8.82 8.72
C MET A 415 3.89 8.36 7.29
N SER A 416 2.73 7.75 7.04
CA SER A 416 2.16 7.66 5.70
C SER A 416 1.27 8.89 5.44
N GLY A 417 1.48 9.57 4.33
CA GLY A 417 0.74 10.80 4.00
C GLY A 417 -0.72 10.58 3.61
N GLU A 418 -1.12 9.36 3.29
CA GLU A 418 -2.46 9.01 2.79
C GLU A 418 -3.01 7.77 3.53
N PRO A 419 -4.33 7.68 3.77
CA PRO A 419 -4.95 6.47 4.34
C PRO A 419 -4.83 5.29 3.39
N ILE A 420 -4.70 4.08 3.94
CA ILE A 420 -4.52 2.86 3.15
C ILE A 420 -5.65 2.64 2.14
N THR A 421 -6.89 3.04 2.48
CA THR A 421 -8.07 2.98 1.60
C THR A 421 -7.89 3.71 0.27
N ILE A 422 -7.15 4.82 0.26
CA ILE A 422 -6.87 5.59 -0.96
C ILE A 422 -5.58 5.10 -1.62
N LYS A 423 -4.55 4.86 -0.80
CA LYS A 423 -3.22 4.47 -1.29
C LYS A 423 -3.27 3.16 -2.06
N PHE A 424 -4.00 2.18 -1.56
CA PHE A 424 -4.09 0.86 -2.16
C PHE A 424 -4.98 0.86 -3.41
N ALA A 425 -6.18 1.45 -3.32
CA ALA A 425 -7.09 1.56 -4.45
C ALA A 425 -6.40 2.19 -5.69
N ARG A 426 -5.54 3.20 -5.47
CA ARG A 426 -4.71 3.78 -6.55
C ARG A 426 -3.71 2.77 -7.15
N LYS A 427 -3.03 1.96 -6.32
CA LYS A 427 -2.08 0.95 -6.81
C LYS A 427 -2.73 -0.10 -7.69
N VAL A 428 -3.95 -0.53 -7.33
CA VAL A 428 -4.69 -1.49 -8.16
C VAL A 428 -5.16 -0.83 -9.46
N SER A 429 -5.63 0.42 -9.40
CA SER A 429 -5.93 1.21 -10.61
C SER A 429 -4.72 1.32 -11.54
N ASP A 430 -3.51 1.52 -11.00
CA ASP A 430 -2.29 1.56 -11.81
C ASP A 430 -1.95 0.21 -12.47
N ILE A 431 -2.26 -0.92 -11.81
CA ILE A 431 -2.15 -2.26 -12.40
C ILE A 431 -3.18 -2.47 -13.51
N LEU A 432 -4.42 -2.02 -13.33
CA LEU A 432 -5.49 -2.14 -14.33
C LEU A 432 -5.24 -1.32 -15.60
N LYS A 433 -4.35 -0.33 -15.54
CA LYS A 433 -3.87 0.41 -16.73
C LYS A 433 -2.83 -0.38 -17.56
N THR A 434 -2.39 -1.54 -17.07
CA THR A 434 -1.51 -2.45 -17.80
C THR A 434 -2.31 -3.53 -18.54
N ASP A 435 -1.65 -4.58 -19.05
CA ASP A 435 -2.28 -5.70 -19.76
C ASP A 435 -3.02 -6.70 -18.82
N VAL A 436 -3.54 -6.22 -17.69
CA VAL A 436 -4.27 -7.02 -16.68
C VAL A 436 -5.75 -6.72 -16.81
N GLU A 437 -6.53 -7.77 -17.05
CA GLU A 437 -7.98 -7.67 -17.11
C GLU A 437 -8.60 -7.66 -15.71
N PRO A 438 -9.78 -7.05 -15.51
CA PRO A 438 -10.48 -6.99 -14.22
C PRO A 438 -10.62 -8.35 -13.52
N GLU A 439 -10.84 -9.43 -14.27
CA GLU A 439 -11.00 -10.79 -13.75
C GLU A 439 -9.69 -11.43 -13.28
N GLU A 440 -8.55 -10.91 -13.73
CA GLU A 440 -7.21 -11.36 -13.33
C GLU A 440 -6.74 -10.69 -12.02
N ILE A 441 -7.48 -9.70 -11.50
CA ILE A 441 -7.19 -9.05 -10.22
C ILE A 441 -7.39 -10.04 -9.08
N LEU A 442 -6.35 -10.18 -8.27
CA LEU A 442 -6.34 -11.05 -7.11
C LEU A 442 -6.83 -10.27 -5.90
N LYS A 443 -7.69 -10.88 -5.07
CA LYS A 443 -8.18 -10.26 -3.84
C LYS A 443 -7.07 -9.95 -2.84
N ASP A 444 -6.00 -10.74 -2.88
CA ASP A 444 -4.92 -10.65 -1.92
C ASP A 444 -4.05 -9.41 -2.17
N PHE A 445 -4.12 -8.47 -1.23
CA PHE A 445 -3.41 -7.20 -1.33
C PHE A 445 -1.88 -7.34 -1.41
N ARG A 446 -1.32 -8.47 -0.92
CA ARG A 446 0.12 -8.73 -0.88
C ARG A 446 0.77 -8.71 -2.26
N TYR A 447 0.03 -8.98 -3.32
CA TYR A 447 0.50 -8.86 -4.70
C TYR A 447 0.86 -7.40 -5.10
N TYR A 448 0.13 -6.44 -4.54
CA TYR A 448 0.19 -5.02 -4.90
C TYR A 448 1.11 -4.20 -3.97
N ILE A 449 1.69 -4.84 -2.94
CA ILE A 449 2.62 -4.18 -2.03
C ILE A 449 3.96 -3.92 -2.71
N TYR A 450 4.46 -2.69 -2.58
CA TYR A 450 5.80 -2.28 -3.03
C TYR A 450 6.66 -2.08 -1.79
N SER A 451 7.93 -2.49 -1.78
CA SER A 451 8.83 -2.01 -0.75
C SER A 451 9.07 -0.53 -0.96
N TYR A 452 9.03 0.22 0.13
CA TYR A 452 9.44 1.60 0.11
C TYR A 452 10.97 1.67 0.08
N SER A 453 11.56 1.97 -1.07
CA SER A 453 12.87 2.63 -1.14
C SER A 453 12.61 4.13 -1.24
N ARG A 454 13.33 4.94 -0.45
CA ARG A 454 13.42 6.38 -0.73
C ARG A 454 14.18 6.54 -2.03
N ASP A 455 13.45 6.62 -3.14
CA ASP A 455 13.99 7.04 -4.43
C ASP A 455 14.21 8.55 -4.47
#